data_AF-A0A523K7E3-F1
#
_entry.id   AF-A0A523K7E3-F1
#
_cell.length_a   1.000
_cell.length_b   1.000
_cell.length_c   1.000
_cell.angle_alpha   90.00
_cell.angle_beta   90.00
_cell.angle_gamma   90.00
#
_symmetry.space_group_name_H-M   'P 1'
#
loop_
_entity.id
_entity.type
_entity.pdbx_description
1 polymer ?
#
loop_
_entity_poly.entity_id
_entity_poly.type
_entity_poly.pdbx_seq_one_letter_code
_entity_poly.pdbx_strand_id
1 'polypeptide(L)'
;MSTFTRMKGIFPIVVMLVLVGCTTTRTLMPTPAIYVDQKEGLFEDVPPALRTPEVDILYVTDRRPEQDEAGNLRYGYGRSKSVAFGSVVVELGQDLTWDALVKETQSSTSVRVFELSVRSVEEIGRFPRTPAPYTVVDNAVIEDREYEAREDQAADRFRQEVLRRLALTPRQEVFIYVHGYNNTFDDAAYVAAEFWHF
;
A
#
# COMPACT_ATOMS: atom_id res chain seq x y z
N MET A 1 -30.54 46.87 -40.82
CA MET A 1 -30.50 46.33 -39.45
C MET A 1 -30.48 44.82 -39.51
N SER A 2 -29.33 44.20 -39.21
CA SER A 2 -29.20 42.90 -38.53
C SER A 2 -27.71 42.55 -38.50
N THR A 3 -27.06 42.92 -37.40
CA THR A 3 -25.66 42.61 -37.10
C THR A 3 -25.58 41.19 -36.55
N PHE A 4 -25.10 40.24 -37.35
CA PHE A 4 -24.69 38.92 -36.86
C PHE A 4 -23.31 39.04 -36.22
N THR A 5 -23.27 39.20 -34.90
CA THR A 5 -22.02 39.23 -34.12
C THR A 5 -21.41 37.83 -34.09
N ARG A 6 -20.23 37.70 -34.71
CA ARG A 6 -19.37 36.50 -34.71
C ARG A 6 -18.97 36.14 -33.28
N MET A 7 -19.70 35.23 -32.65
CA MET A 7 -19.31 34.60 -31.38
C MET A 7 -18.45 33.35 -31.68
N LYS A 8 -17.27 33.54 -32.30
CA LYS A 8 -16.35 32.45 -32.67
C LYS A 8 -15.15 32.29 -31.74
N GLY A 9 -15.06 33.09 -30.66
CA GLY A 9 -13.90 33.12 -29.76
C GLY A 9 -14.07 32.44 -28.40
N ILE A 10 -15.27 32.02 -28.01
CA ILE A 10 -15.56 31.55 -26.63
C ILE A 10 -15.42 30.02 -26.49
N PHE A 11 -15.66 29.27 -27.57
CA PHE A 11 -15.61 27.80 -27.57
C PHE A 11 -14.24 27.18 -27.22
N PRO A 12 -13.08 27.70 -27.69
CA PRO A 12 -11.79 27.08 -27.34
C PRO A 12 -11.38 27.33 -25.89
N ILE A 13 -11.90 28.38 -25.24
CA ILE A 13 -11.58 28.72 -23.84
C ILE A 13 -12.33 27.80 -22.87
N VAL A 14 -13.59 27.46 -23.18
CA VAL A 14 -14.40 26.55 -22.35
C VAL A 14 -13.84 25.12 -22.40
N VAL A 15 -13.33 24.65 -23.54
CA VAL A 15 -12.68 23.33 -23.65
C VAL A 15 -11.35 23.26 -22.89
N MET A 16 -10.61 24.37 -22.79
CA MET A 16 -9.34 24.43 -22.05
C MET A 16 -9.53 24.44 -20.52
N LEU A 17 -10.69 24.91 -20.02
CA LEU A 17 -11.02 24.95 -18.59
C LEU A 17 -11.45 23.60 -18.01
N VAL A 18 -11.86 22.64 -18.85
CA VAL A 18 -12.37 21.32 -18.38
C VAL A 18 -11.22 20.31 -18.13
N LEU A 19 -9.97 20.65 -18.46
CA LEU A 19 -8.81 19.77 -18.29
C LEU A 19 -8.06 19.96 -16.97
N VAL A 20 -8.55 20.79 -16.05
CA VAL A 20 -7.99 20.86 -14.69
C VAL A 20 -8.57 19.70 -13.86
N GLY A 21 -8.13 18.49 -14.17
CA GLY A 21 -8.33 17.35 -13.29
C GLY A 21 -7.52 17.58 -12.02
N CYS A 22 -8.19 17.63 -10.86
CA CYS A 22 -7.50 17.62 -9.58
C CYS A 22 -6.82 16.25 -9.43
N THR A 23 -5.51 16.18 -9.66
CA THR A 23 -4.70 15.10 -9.11
C THR A 23 -4.59 15.34 -7.61
N THR A 24 -5.30 14.54 -6.82
CA THR A 24 -5.17 14.58 -5.36
C THR A 24 -3.98 13.71 -4.99
N THR A 25 -2.85 14.32 -4.64
CA THR A 25 -1.74 13.61 -4.02
C THR A 25 -2.19 13.13 -2.63
N ARG A 26 -1.88 11.88 -2.28
CA ARG A 26 -2.18 11.34 -0.95
C ARG A 26 -1.18 11.93 0.03
N THR A 27 -1.67 12.40 1.16
CA THR A 27 -0.85 13.07 2.17
C THR A 27 -1.02 12.38 3.50
N LEU A 28 0.02 12.33 4.32
CA LEU A 28 -0.01 11.77 5.67
C LEU A 28 -1.18 12.35 6.47
N MET A 29 -1.93 11.47 7.12
CA MET A 29 -3.04 11.86 7.96
C MET A 29 -2.60 12.81 9.08
N PRO A 30 -3.46 13.77 9.48
CA PRO A 30 -3.16 14.61 10.64
C PRO A 30 -2.98 13.74 11.89
N THR A 31 -2.20 14.23 12.85
CA THR A 31 -2.02 13.57 14.15
C THR A 31 -3.38 13.14 14.73
N PRO A 32 -3.62 11.83 14.98
CA PRO A 32 -4.87 11.36 15.58
C PRO A 32 -5.23 12.10 16.87
N ALA A 33 -6.53 12.33 17.08
CA ALA A 33 -7.03 13.15 18.20
C ALA A 33 -6.52 12.67 19.58
N ILE A 34 -6.33 11.36 19.76
CA ILE A 34 -5.82 10.75 20.99
C ILE A 34 -4.39 11.18 21.34
N TYR A 35 -3.61 11.62 20.34
CA TYR A 35 -2.21 12.02 20.51
C TYR A 35 -2.02 13.53 20.53
N VAL A 36 -3.05 14.33 20.25
CA VAL A 36 -2.92 15.79 20.13
C VAL A 36 -2.35 16.42 21.41
N ASP A 37 -2.75 15.92 22.58
CA ASP A 37 -2.30 16.41 23.89
C ASP A 37 -1.11 15.60 24.47
N GLN A 38 -0.73 14.48 23.84
CA GLN A 38 0.34 13.57 24.28
C GLN A 38 1.30 13.28 23.13
N LYS A 39 1.92 14.33 22.60
CA LYS A 39 2.84 14.21 21.45
C LYS A 39 4.24 13.77 21.85
N GLU A 40 4.67 14.10 23.07
CA GLU A 40 5.98 13.72 23.58
C GLU A 40 6.04 12.21 23.85
N GLY A 41 7.16 11.56 23.51
CA GLY A 41 7.39 10.15 23.80
C GLY A 41 6.83 9.13 22.80
N LEU A 42 5.97 9.52 21.84
CA LEU A 42 5.31 8.59 20.89
C LEU A 42 6.27 7.64 20.17
N PHE A 43 7.49 8.10 19.89
CA PHE A 43 8.47 7.39 19.08
C PHE A 43 9.68 6.86 19.88
N GLU A 44 9.69 6.98 21.20
CA GLU A 44 10.86 6.64 22.03
C GLU A 44 11.20 5.14 21.97
N ASP A 45 10.17 4.30 21.97
CA ASP A 45 10.28 2.84 21.96
C ASP A 45 10.55 2.26 20.55
N VAL A 46 10.60 3.10 19.51
CA VAL A 46 10.86 2.62 18.13
C VAL A 46 12.31 2.10 18.04
N PRO A 47 12.52 0.82 17.68
CA PRO A 47 13.86 0.25 17.51
C PRO A 47 14.68 1.03 16.48
N PRO A 48 16.01 1.20 16.67
CA PRO A 48 16.85 1.98 15.74
C PRO A 48 16.77 1.54 14.28
N ALA A 49 16.59 0.23 14.03
CA ALA A 49 16.45 -0.32 12.68
C ALA A 49 15.17 0.12 11.95
N LEU A 50 14.17 0.63 12.68
CA LEU A 50 12.88 1.08 12.16
C LEU A 50 12.74 2.62 12.16
N ARG A 51 13.80 3.35 12.56
CA ARG A 51 13.81 4.82 12.60
C ARG A 51 14.14 5.40 11.22
N THR A 52 13.19 5.29 10.30
CA THR A 52 13.29 5.74 8.90
C THR A 52 11.96 6.38 8.48
N PRO A 53 11.95 7.34 7.53
CA PRO A 53 10.71 7.84 6.93
C PRO A 53 10.00 6.79 6.05
N GLU A 54 10.59 5.62 5.86
CA GLU A 54 10.04 4.54 5.04
C GLU A 54 9.32 3.51 5.92
N VAL A 55 8.11 3.13 5.51
CA VAL A 55 7.33 2.08 6.16
C VAL A 55 7.27 0.86 5.24
N ASP A 56 7.90 -0.24 5.65
CA ASP A 56 7.82 -1.54 4.97
C ASP A 56 6.61 -2.33 5.47
N ILE A 57 5.57 -2.43 4.65
CA ILE A 57 4.34 -3.16 4.92
C ILE A 57 4.36 -4.52 4.21
N LEU A 58 4.02 -5.57 4.95
CA LEU A 58 3.74 -6.89 4.38
C LEU A 58 2.34 -6.86 3.77
N TYR A 59 2.22 -7.01 2.45
CA TYR A 59 0.93 -7.10 1.78
C TYR A 59 0.56 -8.54 1.46
N VAL A 60 -0.74 -8.79 1.32
CA VAL A 60 -1.32 -10.01 0.76
C VAL A 60 -2.39 -9.58 -0.25
N THR A 61 -2.34 -10.09 -1.48
CA THR A 61 -3.24 -9.64 -2.55
C THR A 61 -3.59 -10.74 -3.54
N ASP A 62 -4.84 -10.75 -4.00
CA ASP A 62 -5.29 -11.53 -5.15
C ASP A 62 -5.21 -10.73 -6.46
N ARG A 63 -4.61 -9.52 -6.44
CA ARG A 63 -4.42 -8.73 -7.66
C ARG A 63 -3.46 -9.43 -8.61
N ARG A 64 -3.75 -9.29 -9.91
CA ARG A 64 -2.88 -9.76 -10.99
C ARG A 64 -1.64 -8.85 -11.05
N PRO A 65 -0.43 -9.41 -11.07
CA PRO A 65 0.77 -8.60 -11.20
C PRO A 65 0.79 -7.95 -12.59
N GLU A 66 1.16 -6.68 -12.61
CA GLU A 66 1.33 -5.87 -13.81
C GLU A 66 2.71 -5.23 -13.74
N GLN A 67 3.17 -4.65 -14.85
CA GLN A 67 4.40 -3.88 -14.90
C GLN A 67 4.07 -2.41 -15.15
N ASP A 68 4.83 -1.51 -14.54
CA ASP A 68 4.82 -0.09 -14.90
C ASP A 68 5.61 0.16 -16.20
N GLU A 69 5.72 1.42 -16.61
CA GLU A 69 6.44 1.81 -17.83
C GLU A 69 7.96 1.52 -17.74
N ALA A 70 8.50 1.44 -16.52
CA ALA A 70 9.89 1.14 -16.24
C ALA A 70 10.15 -0.37 -16.07
N GLY A 71 9.11 -1.21 -16.14
CA GLY A 71 9.20 -2.66 -15.96
C GLY A 71 9.16 -3.12 -14.50
N ASN A 72 8.93 -2.22 -13.54
CA ASN A 72 8.79 -2.59 -12.14
C ASN A 72 7.44 -3.25 -11.88
N LEU A 73 7.40 -4.13 -10.89
CA LEU A 73 6.17 -4.75 -10.43
C LEU A 73 5.20 -3.68 -9.90
N ARG A 74 3.94 -3.77 -10.32
CA ARG A 74 2.82 -3.04 -9.72
C ARG A 74 1.57 -3.90 -9.72
N TYR A 75 0.55 -3.48 -8.97
CA TYR A 75 -0.76 -4.14 -8.98
C TYR A 75 -1.86 -3.17 -9.38
N GLY A 76 -2.47 -3.46 -10.54
CA GLY A 76 -3.67 -2.76 -11.01
C GLY A 76 -4.94 -3.33 -10.38
N TYR A 77 -6.05 -3.23 -11.12
CA TYR A 77 -7.37 -3.73 -10.68
C TYR A 77 -7.66 -5.16 -11.14
N GLY A 78 -6.80 -5.75 -11.98
CA GLY A 78 -6.96 -7.11 -12.45
C GLY A 78 -6.94 -8.11 -11.29
N ARG A 79 -7.80 -9.13 -11.33
CA ARG A 79 -7.80 -10.22 -10.34
C ARG A 79 -7.05 -11.45 -10.86
N SER A 80 -6.41 -12.13 -9.93
CA SER A 80 -5.72 -13.40 -10.11
C SER A 80 -6.50 -14.51 -9.40
N LYS A 81 -6.37 -15.74 -9.91
CA LYS A 81 -6.86 -16.95 -9.21
C LYS A 81 -5.82 -17.45 -8.20
N SER A 82 -5.03 -16.57 -7.63
CA SER A 82 -3.89 -16.91 -6.78
C SER A 82 -3.57 -15.70 -5.93
N VAL A 83 -3.22 -15.96 -4.67
CA VAL A 83 -2.84 -14.94 -3.70
C VAL A 83 -1.32 -14.81 -3.70
N ALA A 84 -0.82 -13.57 -3.82
CA ALA A 84 0.57 -13.22 -3.59
C ALA A 84 0.73 -12.51 -2.25
N PHE A 85 1.94 -12.56 -1.73
CA PHE A 85 2.37 -11.76 -0.59
C PHE A 85 3.76 -11.18 -0.86
N GLY A 86 4.05 -10.05 -0.23
CA GLY A 86 5.28 -9.33 -0.51
C GLY A 86 5.48 -8.10 0.36
N SER A 87 6.51 -7.34 0.04
CA SER A 87 6.81 -6.06 0.70
C SER A 87 6.37 -4.91 -0.19
N VAL A 88 5.69 -3.93 0.40
CA VAL A 88 5.52 -2.61 -0.19
C VAL A 88 6.15 -1.59 0.75
N VAL A 89 7.04 -0.77 0.21
CA VAL A 89 7.69 0.31 0.96
C VAL A 89 7.02 1.63 0.60
N VAL A 90 6.44 2.28 1.61
CA VAL A 90 5.82 3.60 1.50
C VAL A 90 6.75 4.64 2.11
N GLU A 91 7.03 5.71 1.37
CA GLU A 91 7.81 6.85 1.86
C GLU A 91 6.87 7.91 2.46
N LEU A 92 7.11 8.28 3.73
CA LEU A 92 6.35 9.29 4.47
C LEU A 92 6.94 10.68 4.24
N GLY A 93 6.76 11.20 3.03
CA GLY A 93 7.29 12.49 2.62
C GLY A 93 8.70 12.40 2.03
N GLN A 94 8.86 13.05 0.87
CA GLN A 94 10.08 12.99 0.06
C GLN A 94 11.31 13.57 0.78
N ASP A 95 12.41 12.81 0.72
CA ASP A 95 13.76 13.23 1.18
C ASP A 95 13.81 13.68 2.65
N LEU A 96 12.97 13.09 3.51
CA LEU A 96 12.93 13.41 4.93
C LEU A 96 13.89 12.54 5.73
N THR A 97 14.40 13.08 6.81
CA THR A 97 15.07 12.28 7.85
C THR A 97 14.04 11.84 8.88
N TRP A 98 14.32 10.73 9.58
CA TRP A 98 13.50 10.29 10.70
C TRP A 98 13.27 11.39 11.74
N ASP A 99 14.33 12.10 12.15
CA ASP A 99 14.23 13.17 13.14
C ASP A 99 13.34 14.32 12.66
N ALA A 100 13.39 14.65 11.36
CA ALA A 100 12.50 15.65 10.77
C ALA A 100 11.04 15.17 10.78
N LEU A 101 10.78 13.91 10.43
CA LEU A 101 9.44 13.32 10.45
C LEU A 101 8.85 13.33 11.87
N VAL A 102 9.62 12.90 12.88
CA VAL A 102 9.20 12.88 14.29
C VAL A 102 8.91 14.29 14.78
N LYS A 103 9.85 15.23 14.56
CA LYS A 103 9.70 16.62 14.98
C LYS A 103 8.43 17.26 14.42
N GLU A 104 8.14 17.00 13.15
CA GLU A 104 6.97 17.54 12.49
C GLU A 104 5.68 16.85 12.97
N THR A 105 5.69 15.53 13.14
CA THR A 105 4.53 14.79 13.68
C THR A 105 4.16 15.24 15.09
N GLN A 106 5.17 15.54 15.92
CA GLN A 106 4.99 16.02 17.29
C GLN A 106 4.70 17.54 17.38
N SER A 107 4.85 18.29 16.29
CA SER A 107 4.55 19.72 16.30
C SER A 107 3.05 19.98 16.40
N SER A 108 2.65 20.90 17.29
CA SER A 108 1.27 21.41 17.38
C SER A 108 0.88 22.32 16.20
N THR A 109 1.85 22.71 15.37
CA THR A 109 1.70 23.72 14.32
C THR A 109 2.27 23.23 12.99
N SER A 110 2.37 21.91 12.78
CA SER A 110 2.92 21.41 11.52
C SER A 110 2.01 21.85 10.36
N VAL A 111 2.58 22.66 9.47
CA VAL A 111 1.96 23.13 8.22
C VAL A 111 2.39 22.24 7.05
N ARG A 112 3.39 21.38 7.27
CA ARG A 112 4.02 20.63 6.19
C ARG A 112 3.16 19.42 5.83
N VAL A 113 2.69 19.43 4.59
CA VAL A 113 1.97 18.32 3.98
C VAL A 113 3.02 17.29 3.54
N PHE A 114 2.95 16.09 4.09
CA PHE A 114 3.82 14.98 3.68
C PHE A 114 3.12 14.17 2.62
N GLU A 115 3.53 14.32 1.36
CA GLU A 115 3.03 13.46 0.29
C GLU A 115 3.55 12.04 0.48
N LEU A 116 2.65 11.07 0.34
CA LEU A 116 2.97 9.65 0.41
C LEU A 116 3.25 9.14 -1.00
N SER A 117 4.26 8.29 -1.11
CA SER A 117 4.58 7.60 -2.37
C SER A 117 4.96 6.14 -2.11
N VAL A 118 4.58 5.26 -3.02
CA VAL A 118 5.12 3.90 -3.05
C VAL A 118 6.53 3.97 -3.63
N ARG A 119 7.52 3.59 -2.83
CA ARG A 119 8.93 3.55 -3.23
C ARG A 119 9.28 2.25 -3.96
N SER A 120 8.76 1.12 -3.48
CA SER A 120 9.00 -0.18 -4.10
C SER A 120 7.89 -1.17 -3.77
N VAL A 121 7.70 -2.14 -4.67
CA VAL A 121 6.84 -3.31 -4.48
C VAL A 121 7.64 -4.55 -4.87
N GLU A 122 7.76 -5.50 -3.95
CA GLU A 122 8.44 -6.77 -4.16
C GLU A 122 7.52 -7.94 -3.82
N GLU A 123 7.25 -8.81 -4.79
CA GLU A 123 6.53 -10.08 -4.56
C GLU A 123 7.51 -11.13 -4.02
N ILE A 124 7.34 -11.51 -2.75
CA ILE A 124 8.19 -12.50 -2.07
C ILE A 124 7.73 -13.92 -2.39
N GLY A 125 6.41 -14.12 -2.50
CA GLY A 125 5.84 -15.43 -2.75
C GLY A 125 4.40 -15.38 -3.25
N ARG A 126 3.97 -16.49 -3.83
CA ARG A 126 2.65 -16.64 -4.42
C ARG A 126 2.13 -18.06 -4.23
N PHE A 127 0.92 -18.17 -3.69
CA PHE A 127 0.19 -19.43 -3.54
C PHE A 127 -0.22 -20.00 -4.91
N PRO A 128 -0.32 -21.33 -5.06
CA PRO A 128 -0.75 -21.95 -6.29
C PRO A 128 -2.18 -21.53 -6.67
N ARG A 129 -2.55 -21.69 -7.95
CA ARG A 129 -3.84 -21.18 -8.46
C ARG A 129 -5.01 -21.98 -7.92
N THR A 130 -6.09 -21.32 -7.50
CA THR A 130 -7.32 -21.93 -7.03
C THR A 130 -8.40 -22.03 -8.14
N PRO A 131 -9.30 -23.02 -8.09
CA PRO A 131 -9.34 -24.12 -7.11
C PRO A 131 -8.20 -25.13 -7.32
N ALA A 132 -7.87 -25.88 -6.26
CA ALA A 132 -6.92 -26.97 -6.32
C ALA A 132 -7.35 -28.03 -7.35
N PRO A 133 -6.43 -28.57 -8.17
CA PRO A 133 -6.73 -29.72 -9.01
C PRO A 133 -6.98 -30.95 -8.13
N TYR A 134 -7.92 -31.79 -8.56
CA TYR A 134 -8.25 -33.04 -7.90
C TYR A 134 -8.56 -34.12 -8.94
N THR A 135 -8.45 -35.38 -8.52
CA THR A 135 -8.88 -36.54 -9.28
C THR A 135 -9.91 -37.33 -8.49
N VAL A 136 -10.73 -38.14 -9.16
CA VAL A 136 -11.69 -39.03 -8.51
C VAL A 136 -11.29 -40.47 -8.78
N VAL A 137 -10.98 -41.22 -7.73
CA VAL A 137 -10.63 -42.64 -7.78
C VAL A 137 -11.53 -43.37 -6.81
N ASP A 138 -12.21 -44.42 -7.25
CA ASP A 138 -13.15 -45.22 -6.43
C ASP A 138 -14.18 -44.38 -5.67
N ASN A 139 -14.74 -43.36 -6.35
CA ASN A 139 -15.71 -42.41 -5.79
C ASN A 139 -15.19 -41.57 -4.60
N ALA A 140 -13.87 -41.50 -4.43
CA ALA A 140 -13.18 -40.62 -3.50
C ALA A 140 -12.44 -39.49 -4.25
N VAL A 141 -12.50 -38.28 -3.70
CA VAL A 141 -11.71 -37.14 -4.19
C VAL A 141 -10.29 -37.27 -3.65
N ILE A 142 -9.32 -37.25 -4.56
CA ILE A 142 -7.89 -37.26 -4.26
C ILE A 142 -7.31 -35.92 -4.70
N GLU A 143 -6.81 -35.17 -3.74
CA GLU A 143 -6.12 -33.90 -3.97
C GLU A 143 -4.74 -34.12 -4.61
N ASP A 144 -4.31 -33.15 -5.41
CA ASP A 144 -3.03 -33.19 -6.09
C ASP A 144 -1.89 -32.91 -5.10
N ARG A 145 -1.03 -33.91 -4.86
CA ARG A 145 0.10 -33.78 -3.92
C ARG A 145 1.12 -32.73 -4.33
N GLU A 146 1.31 -32.46 -5.62
CA GLU A 146 2.21 -31.39 -6.07
C GLU A 146 1.57 -30.00 -5.86
N TYR A 147 0.23 -29.93 -5.87
CA TYR A 147 -0.48 -28.73 -5.45
C TYR A 147 -0.28 -28.48 -3.95
N GLU A 148 -0.58 -29.47 -3.10
CA GLU A 148 -0.41 -29.40 -1.64
C GLU A 148 1.02 -28.99 -1.27
N ALA A 149 2.04 -29.63 -1.85
CA ALA A 149 3.44 -29.32 -1.57
C ALA A 149 3.82 -27.87 -1.95
N ARG A 150 3.25 -27.31 -3.02
CA ARG A 150 3.49 -25.91 -3.42
C ARG A 150 2.75 -24.93 -2.51
N GLU A 151 1.57 -25.30 -2.04
CA GLU A 151 0.80 -24.51 -1.07
C GLU A 151 1.55 -24.46 0.27
N ASP A 152 2.00 -25.60 0.79
CA ASP A 152 2.80 -25.69 2.01
C ASP A 152 4.09 -24.87 1.90
N GLN A 153 4.80 -24.98 0.78
CA GLN A 153 6.01 -24.20 0.55
C GLN A 153 5.72 -22.68 0.56
N ALA A 154 4.63 -22.24 -0.04
CA ALA A 154 4.23 -20.82 -0.04
C ALA A 154 3.83 -20.36 1.37
N ALA A 155 3.10 -21.19 2.12
CA ALA A 155 2.70 -20.93 3.50
C ALA A 155 3.92 -20.82 4.43
N ASP A 156 4.90 -21.71 4.28
CA ASP A 156 6.14 -21.68 5.05
C ASP A 156 6.95 -20.41 4.79
N ARG A 157 7.08 -19.99 3.53
CA ARG A 157 7.73 -18.72 3.18
C ARG A 157 7.00 -17.52 3.77
N PHE A 158 5.67 -17.50 3.69
CA PHE A 158 4.87 -16.43 4.31
C PHE A 158 5.08 -16.37 5.83
N ARG A 159 5.04 -17.53 6.49
CA ARG A 159 5.28 -17.63 7.94
C ARG A 159 6.68 -17.15 8.32
N GLN A 160 7.70 -17.53 7.55
CA GLN A 160 9.08 -17.07 7.76
C GLN A 160 9.19 -15.55 7.62
N GLU A 161 8.51 -14.95 6.64
CA GLU A 161 8.52 -13.49 6.46
C GLU A 161 7.83 -12.76 7.62
N VAL A 162 6.70 -13.28 8.11
CA VAL A 162 6.05 -12.75 9.33
C VAL A 162 6.99 -12.85 10.53
N LEU A 163 7.61 -14.00 10.76
CA LEU A 163 8.54 -14.21 11.88
C LEU A 163 9.77 -13.30 11.79
N ARG A 164 10.32 -13.10 10.59
CA ARG A 164 11.44 -12.18 10.34
C ARG A 164 11.08 -10.74 10.76
N ARG A 165 9.88 -10.27 10.41
CA ARG A 165 9.40 -8.93 10.77
C ARG A 165 9.11 -8.80 12.26
N LEU A 166 8.46 -9.80 12.87
CA LEU A 166 8.19 -9.82 14.31
C LEU A 166 9.48 -9.81 15.15
N ALA A 167 10.59 -10.34 14.62
CA ALA A 167 11.88 -10.29 15.30
C ALA A 167 12.49 -8.87 15.39
N LEU A 168 11.94 -7.88 14.67
CA LEU A 168 12.43 -6.49 14.69
C LEU A 168 11.88 -5.67 15.87
N THR A 169 10.84 -6.16 16.55
CA THR A 169 10.14 -5.45 17.62
C THR A 169 10.01 -6.30 18.87
N PRO A 170 10.10 -5.71 20.09
CA PRO A 170 9.84 -6.44 21.33
C PRO A 170 8.37 -6.86 21.47
N ARG A 171 7.44 -6.21 20.76
CA ARG A 171 6.01 -6.54 20.78
C ARG A 171 5.65 -7.42 19.59
N GLN A 172 5.26 -8.67 19.85
CA GLN A 172 4.96 -9.66 18.82
C GLN A 172 3.49 -9.56 18.34
N GLU A 173 3.10 -8.37 17.89
CA GLU A 173 1.73 -8.07 17.46
C GLU A 173 1.65 -7.93 15.95
N VAL A 174 0.51 -8.35 15.38
CA VAL A 174 0.21 -8.21 13.95
C VAL A 174 -1.10 -7.45 13.80
N PHE A 175 -1.04 -6.32 13.13
CA PHE A 175 -2.22 -5.54 12.75
C PHE A 175 -2.56 -5.83 11.29
N ILE A 176 -3.80 -6.24 11.02
CA ILE A 176 -4.27 -6.55 9.68
C ILE A 176 -5.23 -5.46 9.25
N TYR A 177 -4.82 -4.66 8.27
CA TYR A 177 -5.70 -3.74 7.57
C TYR A 177 -6.26 -4.39 6.31
N VAL A 178 -7.59 -4.44 6.21
CA VAL A 178 -8.29 -4.90 5.01
C VAL A 178 -8.97 -3.69 4.38
N HIS A 179 -8.52 -3.32 3.17
CA HIS A 179 -9.07 -2.19 2.47
C HIS A 179 -10.55 -2.41 2.09
N GLY A 180 -11.29 -1.31 1.96
CA GLY A 180 -12.68 -1.33 1.50
C GLY A 180 -12.81 -1.58 -0.01
N TYR A 181 -13.96 -1.19 -0.56
CA TYR A 181 -14.18 -1.22 -2.01
C TYR A 181 -13.60 0.05 -2.68
N ASN A 182 -13.43 -0.01 -4.01
CA ASN A 182 -12.97 1.12 -4.84
C ASN A 182 -11.66 1.77 -4.36
N ASN A 183 -10.66 0.92 -4.13
CA ASN A 183 -9.37 1.31 -3.59
C ASN A 183 -8.26 0.79 -4.53
N THR A 184 -7.21 1.58 -4.79
CA THR A 184 -6.03 1.09 -5.51
C THR A 184 -5.17 0.19 -4.61
N PHE A 185 -4.09 -0.38 -5.14
CA PHE A 185 -3.12 -1.08 -4.30
C PHE A 185 -2.41 -0.07 -3.39
N ASP A 186 -1.97 1.04 -3.98
CA ASP A 186 -1.26 2.13 -3.31
C ASP A 186 -2.12 2.78 -2.22
N ASP A 187 -3.40 3.04 -2.47
CA ASP A 187 -4.33 3.58 -1.46
C ASP A 187 -4.37 2.71 -0.19
N ALA A 188 -4.37 1.39 -0.34
CA ALA A 188 -4.38 0.46 0.78
C ALA A 188 -3.03 0.45 1.51
N ALA A 189 -1.93 0.53 0.76
CA ALA A 189 -0.58 0.63 1.31
C ALA A 189 -0.39 1.94 2.09
N TYR A 190 -0.89 3.06 1.57
CA TYR A 190 -0.87 4.35 2.24
C TYR A 190 -1.60 4.30 3.57
N VAL A 191 -2.85 3.83 3.60
CA VAL A 191 -3.60 3.76 4.87
C VAL A 191 -2.91 2.84 5.89
N ALA A 192 -2.35 1.71 5.45
CA ALA A 192 -1.60 0.82 6.34
C ALA A 192 -0.32 1.47 6.89
N ALA A 193 0.41 2.22 6.05
CA ALA A 193 1.61 2.94 6.45
C ALA A 193 1.29 4.10 7.42
N GLU A 194 0.22 4.83 7.17
CA GLU A 194 -0.28 5.87 8.07
C GLU A 194 -0.65 5.28 9.44
N PHE A 195 -1.39 4.15 9.45
CA PHE A 195 -1.75 3.45 10.68
C PHE A 195 -0.53 2.89 11.42
N TRP A 196 0.53 2.49 10.70
CA TRP A 196 1.77 2.03 11.34
C TRP A 196 2.58 3.17 11.96
N HIS A 197 2.54 4.36 11.36
CA HIS A 197 3.28 5.54 11.83
C HIS A 197 2.77 6.08 13.18
N PHE A 198 1.48 5.92 13.47
CA PHE A 198 0.80 6.50 14.65
C PHE A 198 0.30 5.44 15.63
#